data_AF-K0CDI6-F1
#
_entry.id   AF-K0CDI6-F1
#
_cell.length_a   1.000
_cell.length_b   1.000
_cell.length_c   1.000
_cell.angle_alpha   90.00
_cell.angle_beta   90.00
_cell.angle_gamma   90.00
#
_symmetry.space_group_name_H-M   'P 1'
#
loop_
_entity.id
_entity.type
_entity.pdbx_description
1 polymer ?
#
loop_
_entity_poly.entity_id
_entity_poly.type
_entity_poly.pdbx_seq_one_letter_code
_entity_poly.pdbx_strand_id
1 'polypeptide(L)' 'MSICALDGDDVCVGCFRTGQEISHWGRLDADRQVEVLRRCQRRMAGELAPCLMDEVVPG' A
#
# COMPACT_ATOMS: atom_id res chain seq x y z
N MET A 1 -17.36 -6.16 9.40
CA MET A 1 -16.44 -7.19 8.88
C MET A 1 -15.73 -6.61 7.68
N SER A 2 -14.51 -6.13 7.83
CA SER A 2 -13.73 -5.57 6.72
C SER A 2 -12.82 -6.68 6.19
N ILE A 3 -13.31 -7.43 5.20
CA ILE A 3 -12.51 -8.49 4.58
C ILE A 3 -11.47 -7.81 3.69
N CYS A 4 -10.21 -7.86 4.11
CA CYS A 4 -9.09 -7.49 3.25
C CYS A 4 -8.84 -8.62 2.26
N ALA A 5 -8.92 -8.34 0.97
CA ALA A 5 -8.62 -9.26 -0.12
C ALA A 5 -7.89 -8.51 -1.23
N LEU A 6 -6.87 -9.13 -1.83
CA LEU A 6 -6.14 -8.59 -2.96
C LEU A 6 -6.94 -8.84 -4.26
N ASP A 7 -6.92 -7.87 -5.17
CA ASP A 7 -7.45 -8.00 -6.53
C ASP A 7 -6.37 -8.49 -7.52
N GLY A 8 -6.68 -8.39 -8.82
CA GLY A 8 -5.77 -8.81 -9.89
C GLY A 8 -4.54 -7.92 -10.08
N ASP A 9 -4.56 -6.69 -9.53
CA ASP A 9 -3.45 -5.74 -9.59
C ASP A 9 -2.60 -5.76 -8.31
N ASP A 10 -2.77 -6.80 -7.47
CA ASP A 10 -2.12 -6.93 -6.17
C ASP A 10 -2.45 -5.77 -5.22
N VAL A 11 -3.64 -5.17 -5.35
CA VAL A 11 -4.14 -4.11 -4.45
C VAL A 11 -5.27 -4.65 -3.58
N CYS A 12 -5.23 -4.37 -2.28
CA CYS A 12 -6.26 -4.81 -1.38
C CYS A 12 -7.52 -3.95 -1.52
N VAL A 13 -8.64 -4.52 -1.96
CA VAL A 13 -9.91 -3.79 -2.15
C VAL A 13 -10.54 -3.27 -0.85
N GLY A 14 -10.04 -3.71 0.30
CA GLY A 14 -10.49 -3.25 1.62
C GLY A 14 -9.66 -2.10 2.20
N CYS A 15 -8.33 -2.23 2.17
CA CYS A 15 -7.43 -1.26 2.81
C CYS A 15 -6.56 -0.46 1.82
N PHE A 16 -6.65 -0.75 0.52
CA PHE A 16 -5.93 -0.09 -0.57
C PHE A 16 -4.40 -0.14 -0.45
N ARG A 17 -3.86 -1.02 0.41
CA ARG A 17 -2.44 -1.38 0.41
C ARG A 17 -2.16 -2.36 -0.71
N THR A 18 -0.98 -2.29 -1.30
CA THR A 18 -0.49 -3.32 -2.22
C THR A 18 -0.05 -4.58 -1.45
N GLY A 19 0.03 -5.73 -2.12
CA GLY A 19 0.58 -6.96 -1.53
C GLY A 19 2.03 -6.77 -1.05
N GLN A 20 2.82 -5.98 -1.77
CA GLN A 20 4.17 -5.57 -1.35
C GLN A 20 4.17 -4.76 -0.05
N GLU A 21 3.31 -3.76 0.09
CA GLU A 21 3.18 -2.96 1.31
C GLU A 21 2.72 -3.80 2.50
N ILE A 22 1.80 -4.75 2.28
CA ILE A 22 1.35 -5.69 3.32
C ILE A 22 2.51 -6.59 3.76
N SER A 23 3.27 -7.14 2.81
CA SER A 23 4.38 -8.06 3.07
C SER A 23 5.56 -7.40 3.78
N HIS A 24 5.77 -6.10 3.54
CA HIS A 24 6.88 -5.34 4.13
C HIS A 24 6.49 -4.51 5.35
N TRP A 25 5.20 -4.40 5.68
CA TRP A 25 4.68 -3.51 6.73
C TRP A 25 5.49 -3.53 8.03
N GLY A 26 5.77 -4.73 8.57
CA GLY A 26 6.50 -4.90 9.83
C GLY A 26 7.99 -4.51 9.78
N ARG A 27 8.54 -4.28 8.58
CA ARG A 27 9.94 -3.85 8.36
C ARG A 27 10.08 -2.35 8.09
N LEU A 28 8.97 -1.64 7.90
CA LEU A 28 8.97 -0.20 7.68
C LEU A 28 9.11 0.54 9.01
N ASP A 29 9.90 1.62 9.00
CA ASP A 29 9.88 2.60 10.09
C ASP A 29 8.54 3.36 10.13
N ALA A 30 8.33 4.11 11.20
CA ALA A 30 7.07 4.82 11.43
C ALA A 30 6.74 5.82 10.30
N ASP A 31 7.73 6.53 9.78
CA ASP A 31 7.51 7.53 8.73
C ASP A 31 7.07 6.87 7.42
N ARG A 32 7.69 5.75 7.06
CA ARG A 32 7.31 4.93 5.90
C ARG A 32 5.94 4.29 6.07
N GLN A 33 5.60 3.83 7.27
CA GLN A 33 4.25 3.33 7.56
C GLN A 33 3.19 4.41 7.36
N VAL A 34 3.45 5.63 7.86
CA VAL A 34 2.56 6.78 7.65
C VAL A 34 2.41 7.09 6.16
N GLU A 35 3.50 7.03 5.40
CA GLU A 35 3.46 7.28 3.96
C GLU A 35 2.65 6.22 3.19
N VAL A 36 2.80 4.92 3.52
CA VAL A 36 1.92 3.87 2.97
C VAL A 36 0.45 4.19 3.21
N LEU A 37 0.08 4.60 4.43
CA LEU A 37 -1.30 4.94 4.76
C LEU A 37 -1.81 6.16 3.97
N ARG A 38 -0.97 7.19 3.75
CA ARG A 38 -1.33 8.33 2.89
C ARG A 38 -1.60 7.90 1.46
N ARG A 39 -0.78 7.00 0.89
CA ARG A 39 -1.00 6.47 -0.47
C ARG A 39 -2.26 5.63 -0.58
N CYS A 40 -2.59 4.87 0.47
CA CYS A 40 -3.84 4.13 0.54
C CYS A 40 -5.06 5.07 0.52
N GLN A 41 -5.00 6.18 1.25
CA GLN A 41 -6.07 7.20 1.23
C GLN A 41 -6.24 7.81 -0.17
N ARG A 42 -5.14 8.08 -0.87
CA ARG A 42 -5.16 8.56 -2.26
C ARG A 42 -5.81 7.53 -3.20
N ARG A 43 -5.40 6.26 -3.13
CA ARG A 43 -6.01 5.16 -3.91
C ARG A 43 -7.51 5.00 -3.62
N MET A 44 -7.90 5.12 -2.36
CA MET A 44 -9.31 5.08 -1.94
C MET A 44 -10.11 6.26 -2.51
N ALA A 45 -9.49 7.43 -2.68
CA ALA A 45 -10.09 8.59 -3.33
C ALA A 45 -10.12 8.50 -4.88
N GLY A 46 -9.63 7.41 -5.46
CA GLY A 46 -9.54 7.22 -6.91
C GLY A 46 -8.30 7.85 -7.55
N GLU A 47 -7.35 8.33 -6.76
CA GLU A 47 -6.08 8.84 -7.27
C GLU A 47 -5.07 7.72 -7.53
N LEU A 48 -4.21 7.93 -8.53
CA LEU A 48 -3.05 7.09 -8.73
C LEU A 48 -1.98 7.40 -7.66
N ALA A 49 -1.66 6.41 -6.83
CA ALA A 49 -0.51 6.44 -5.94
C ALA A 49 0.30 5.14 -6.09
N PRO A 50 1.60 5.20 -6.40
CA PRO A 50 2.44 4.02 -6.57
C PRO A 50 2.66 3.29 -5.25
N CYS A 51 3.10 2.03 -5.31
CA CYS A 51 3.51 1.30 -4.11
C CYS A 51 4.73 2.00 -3.49
N LEU A 52 4.78 2.17 -2.17
CA LEU A 52 5.97 2.76 -1.54
C LEU A 52 7.24 1.93 -1.82
N MET A 53 7.12 0.62 -2.01
CA MET A 53 8.27 -0.23 -2.32
C MET A 53 8.86 0.05 -3.71
N ASP A 54 8.09 0.61 -4.65
CA ASP A 54 8.58 0.95 -6.00
C ASP A 54 9.63 2.07 -5.97
N GLU A 55 9.60 2.93 -4.94
CA GLU A 55 10.58 4.01 -4.76
C GLU A 55 11.85 3.57 -4.02
N VAL A 56 11.79 2.43 -3.33
CA VAL A 56 12.88 1.91 -2.49
C VAL A 56 13.84 1.00 -3.28
N VAL A 57 13.52 0.68 -4.53
CA VAL A 57 14.38 -0.09 -5.43
C VAL A 57 15.09 0.88 -6.40
N PRO A 58 16.36 1.27 -6.16
CA PRO A 58 17.20 1.79 -7.22
C PRO A 58 17.62 0.60 -8.09
N GLY A 59 16.93 0.43 -9.22
CA GLY A 59 17.27 -0.52 -10.28
C GLY A 59 16.98 0.10 -11.62
#